data_AF-A0A951C3B5-F1
#
_entry.id   AF-A0A951C3B5-F1
#
_cell.length_a   1.000
_cell.length_b   1.000
_cell.length_c   1.000
_cell.angle_alpha   90.00
_cell.angle_beta   90.00
_cell.angle_gamma   90.00
#
_symmetry.space_group_name_H-M   'P 1'
#
loop_
_entity.id
_entity.type
_entity.pdbx_description
1 polymer ?
#
loop_
_entity_poly.entity_id
_entity_poly.type
_entity_poly.pdbx_seq_one_letter_code
_entity_poly.pdbx_strand_id
1 'polypeptide(L)'
;MAQRLFQDPVLFEEGDRLTPEEFLTRWECMPNLKFAELINGVVYLPSPVSPEHARSVHLIDVWAGLYALRTGISEVLPNVTWLMEKKSVPQPDVALRIEPEYGGNSTDTETYPAGPPEFVAEVSRSTRSYDPETGIVRARRRPRVPCRLARRAAPGVARSGKRQIPTDVSQ
;
A
#
# COMPACT_ATOMS: atom_id res chain seq x y z
N MET A 1 4.07 -41.78 34.61
CA MET A 1 3.33 -41.73 33.33
C MET A 1 2.28 -40.64 33.45
N ALA A 2 2.22 -39.56 32.66
CA ALA A 2 2.95 -39.14 31.47
C ALA A 2 3.22 -37.63 31.62
N GLN A 3 4.44 -37.20 31.33
CA GLN A 3 4.75 -35.80 31.12
C GLN A 3 3.96 -35.35 29.88
N ARG A 4 3.01 -34.44 30.06
CA ARG A 4 2.49 -33.66 28.92
C ARG A 4 3.65 -32.78 28.45
N LEU A 5 4.03 -33.05 27.22
CA LEU A 5 5.04 -32.37 26.43
C LEU A 5 4.90 -30.86 26.61
N PHE A 6 6.02 -30.21 26.96
CA PHE A 6 6.18 -28.77 26.82
C PHE A 6 5.69 -28.38 25.41
N GLN A 7 4.67 -27.54 25.30
CA GLN A 7 4.35 -26.89 24.04
C GLN A 7 5.56 -26.02 23.68
N ASP A 8 6.28 -26.40 22.63
CA ASP A 8 7.22 -25.53 21.92
C ASP A 8 6.54 -24.19 21.57
N PRO A 9 7.30 -23.09 21.49
CA PRO A 9 6.81 -21.75 21.79
C PRO A 9 5.73 -21.29 20.82
N VAL A 10 4.93 -20.35 21.30
CA VAL A 10 3.76 -19.66 20.71
C VAL A 10 4.13 -18.85 19.43
N LEU A 11 5.07 -19.33 18.62
CA LEU A 11 5.67 -18.65 17.48
C LEU A 11 5.31 -19.37 16.16
N PHE A 12 5.56 -18.71 15.04
CA PHE A 12 5.50 -19.31 13.71
C PHE A 12 6.83 -19.12 12.97
N GLU A 13 7.04 -19.94 11.95
CA GLU A 13 8.17 -19.86 11.03
C GLU A 13 7.72 -19.54 9.60
N GLU A 14 8.66 -19.10 8.76
CA GLU A 14 8.45 -18.95 7.31
C GLU A 14 7.86 -20.25 6.72
N GLY A 15 6.74 -20.12 6.00
CA GLY A 15 6.08 -21.25 5.33
C GLY A 15 5.06 -22.01 6.18
N ASP A 16 4.92 -21.68 7.47
CA ASP A 16 3.87 -22.25 8.32
C ASP A 16 2.47 -21.97 7.74
N ARG A 17 1.55 -22.92 7.96
CA ARG A 17 0.16 -22.78 7.54
C ARG A 17 -0.75 -22.46 8.71
N LEU A 18 -1.35 -21.28 8.68
CA LEU A 18 -2.18 -20.76 9.77
C LEU A 18 -3.48 -20.17 9.24
N THR A 19 -4.48 -20.12 10.11
CA THR A 19 -5.62 -19.22 9.94
C THR A 19 -5.22 -17.77 10.26
N PRO A 20 -5.92 -16.75 9.73
CA PRO A 20 -5.69 -15.35 10.10
C PRO A 20 -5.70 -15.10 11.61
N GLU A 21 -6.64 -15.74 12.32
CA GLU A 21 -6.79 -15.57 13.77
C GLU A 21 -5.58 -16.14 14.53
N GLU A 22 -5.13 -17.35 14.16
CA GLU A 22 -3.92 -17.94 14.74
C GLU A 22 -2.68 -17.12 14.42
N PHE A 23 -2.56 -16.61 13.19
CA PHE A 23 -1.44 -15.79 12.77
C PHE A 23 -1.34 -14.49 13.59
N LEU A 24 -2.43 -13.71 13.67
CA LEU A 24 -2.45 -12.46 14.42
C LEU A 24 -2.17 -12.68 15.91
N THR A 25 -2.84 -13.66 16.53
CA THR A 25 -2.65 -14.00 17.95
C THR A 25 -1.20 -14.36 18.26
N ARG A 26 -0.56 -15.16 17.39
CA ARG A 26 0.85 -15.54 17.57
C ARG A 26 1.78 -14.36 17.31
N TRP A 27 1.49 -13.54 16.30
CA TRP A 27 2.33 -12.39 15.97
C TRP A 27 2.33 -11.34 17.08
N GLU A 28 1.21 -11.09 17.75
CA GLU A 28 1.14 -10.21 18.93
C GLU A 28 2.07 -10.68 20.07
N CYS A 29 2.31 -11.99 20.18
CA CYS A 29 3.25 -12.58 21.13
C CYS A 29 4.72 -12.47 20.68
N MET A 30 5.00 -11.89 19.52
CA MET A 30 6.34 -11.75 18.92
C MET A 30 6.77 -10.26 18.84
N PRO A 31 7.01 -9.57 19.97
CA PRO A 31 7.22 -8.11 19.98
C PRO A 31 8.44 -7.63 19.17
N ASN A 32 9.39 -8.52 18.89
CA ASN A 32 10.59 -8.23 18.10
C ASN A 32 10.39 -8.43 16.58
N LEU A 33 9.33 -9.13 16.17
CA LEU A 33 9.02 -9.34 14.75
C LEU A 33 8.12 -8.20 14.26
N LYS A 34 8.68 -7.30 13.45
CA LYS A 34 7.99 -6.08 13.01
C LYS A 34 7.15 -6.26 11.75
N PHE A 35 7.50 -7.22 10.92
CA PHE A 35 6.83 -7.48 9.65
C PHE A 35 6.66 -8.98 9.47
N ALA A 36 5.45 -9.35 9.12
CA ALA A 36 5.06 -10.69 8.74
C ALA A 36 3.76 -10.57 7.93
N GLU A 37 3.58 -11.47 6.97
CA GLU A 37 2.35 -11.56 6.21
C GLU A 37 1.81 -12.98 6.29
N LEU A 38 0.49 -13.11 6.25
CA LEU A 38 -0.16 -14.37 5.95
C LEU A 38 -0.76 -14.26 4.56
N ILE A 39 -0.39 -15.10 3.60
CA ILE A 39 -0.99 -15.07 2.27
C ILE A 39 -1.45 -16.47 1.87
N ASN A 40 -2.75 -16.57 1.57
CA ASN A 40 -3.42 -17.83 1.28
C ASN A 40 -3.16 -18.89 2.37
N GLY A 41 -3.11 -18.43 3.63
CA GLY A 41 -2.87 -19.25 4.80
C GLY A 41 -1.44 -19.76 4.93
N VAL A 42 -0.46 -19.10 4.30
CA VAL A 42 0.99 -19.40 4.44
C VAL A 42 1.68 -18.18 5.01
N VAL A 43 2.54 -18.37 6.01
CA VAL A 43 3.32 -17.31 6.64
C VAL A 43 4.50 -16.93 5.76
N TYR A 44 4.71 -15.63 5.61
CA TYR A 44 5.85 -15.02 4.95
C TYR A 44 6.50 -13.95 5.83
N LEU A 45 7.83 -14.00 5.89
CA LEU A 45 8.71 -13.08 6.59
C LEU A 45 9.47 -12.29 5.53
N PRO A 46 9.25 -10.97 5.45
CA PRO A 46 9.85 -10.19 4.39
C PRO A 46 11.37 -10.13 4.52
N SER A 47 12.03 -10.13 3.36
CA SER A 47 13.47 -9.90 3.28
C SER A 47 13.81 -8.42 3.53
N PRO A 48 15.05 -8.09 3.96
CA PRO A 48 15.48 -6.71 4.12
C PRO A 48 15.24 -5.85 2.86
N VAL A 49 14.69 -4.66 3.07
CA VAL A 49 14.35 -3.73 1.99
C VAL A 49 15.61 -3.10 1.39
N SER A 50 15.75 -3.22 0.06
CA SER A 50 16.86 -2.61 -0.67
C SER A 50 16.57 -1.14 -1.07
N PRO A 51 17.62 -0.31 -1.28
CA PRO A 51 17.44 1.07 -1.77
C PRO A 51 16.75 1.19 -3.14
N GLU A 52 16.86 0.18 -4.00
CA GLU A 52 16.18 0.17 -5.30
C GLU A 52 14.67 -0.07 -5.15
N HIS A 53 14.29 -1.03 -4.31
CA HIS A 53 12.90 -1.29 -3.97
C HIS A 53 12.28 -0.08 -3.27
N ALA A 54 12.94 0.47 -2.24
CA ALA A 54 12.45 1.65 -1.52
C ALA A 54 12.20 2.85 -2.44
N ARG A 55 13.11 3.14 -3.38
CA ARG A 55 12.91 4.22 -4.36
C ARG A 55 11.73 3.97 -5.29
N SER A 56 11.48 2.71 -5.64
CA SER A 56 10.39 2.34 -6.54
C SER A 56 9.03 2.44 -5.82
N VAL A 57 8.94 1.93 -4.59
CA VAL A 57 7.76 2.07 -3.72
C VAL A 57 7.47 3.55 -3.47
N HIS A 58 8.48 4.35 -3.14
CA HIS A 58 8.31 5.79 -2.86
C HIS A 58 7.65 6.56 -4.02
N LEU A 59 7.95 6.23 -5.28
CA LEU A 59 7.32 6.90 -6.42
C LEU A 59 5.82 6.58 -6.53
N ILE A 60 5.42 5.35 -6.18
CA ILE A 60 4.02 4.93 -6.16
C ILE A 60 3.30 5.59 -4.99
N ASP A 61 3.92 5.58 -3.82
CA ASP A 61 3.41 6.19 -2.60
C ASP A 61 3.16 7.70 -2.76
N VAL A 62 4.11 8.43 -3.36
CA VAL A 62 3.93 9.86 -3.68
C VAL A 62 2.78 10.08 -4.66
N TRP A 63 2.65 9.25 -5.69
CA TRP A 63 1.52 9.36 -6.62
C TRP A 63 0.19 9.11 -5.91
N ALA A 64 0.11 8.06 -5.09
CA ALA A 64 -1.09 7.71 -4.33
C ALA A 64 -1.47 8.82 -3.36
N GLY A 65 -0.49 9.37 -2.64
CA GLY A 65 -0.71 10.50 -1.72
C GLY A 65 -1.21 11.75 -2.43
N LEU A 66 -0.64 12.10 -3.59
CA LEU A 66 -1.14 13.22 -4.40
C LEU A 66 -2.54 12.97 -4.95
N TYR A 67 -2.86 11.73 -5.31
CA TYR A 67 -4.21 11.36 -5.74
C TYR A 67 -5.22 11.51 -4.59
N ALA A 68 -4.89 10.99 -3.40
CA ALA A 68 -5.71 11.12 -2.20
C ALA A 68 -5.98 12.58 -1.84
N LEU A 69 -4.92 13.39 -1.77
CA LEU A 69 -5.04 14.84 -1.51
C LEU A 69 -5.88 15.57 -2.56
N ARG A 70 -5.78 15.16 -3.83
CA ARG A 70 -6.49 15.83 -4.93
C ARG A 70 -7.97 15.50 -4.94
N THR A 71 -8.34 14.28 -4.57
CA THR A 71 -9.72 13.79 -4.64
C THR A 71 -10.49 14.05 -3.36
N GLY A 72 -9.83 13.99 -2.19
CA GLY A 72 -10.44 14.23 -0.89
C GLY A 72 -11.47 13.18 -0.47
N ILE A 73 -11.46 12.01 -1.11
CA ILE A 73 -12.40 10.90 -0.82
C ILE A 73 -11.68 9.57 -0.53
N SER A 74 -10.36 9.58 -0.57
CA SER A 74 -9.53 8.38 -0.49
C SER A 74 -8.34 8.66 0.39
N GLU A 75 -7.84 7.61 1.02
CA GLU A 75 -6.66 7.64 1.88
C GLU A 75 -5.65 6.57 1.47
N VAL A 76 -4.39 6.79 1.87
CA VAL A 76 -3.27 5.89 1.59
C VAL A 76 -2.75 5.32 2.90
N LEU A 77 -2.66 3.99 2.98
CA LEU A 77 -2.23 3.25 4.15
C LEU A 77 -1.07 2.31 3.77
N PRO A 78 0.17 2.81 3.70
CA PRO A 78 1.32 2.01 3.30
C PRO A 78 1.78 1.09 4.45
N ASN A 79 2.17 -0.15 4.13
CA ASN A 79 2.69 -1.15 5.08
C ASN A 79 1.76 -1.49 6.26
N VAL A 80 0.47 -1.17 6.16
CA VAL A 80 -0.51 -1.51 7.20
C VAL A 80 -0.82 -3.00 7.15
N THR A 81 -0.96 -3.65 8.30
CA THR A 81 -1.51 -5.00 8.38
C THR A 81 -2.98 -4.96 7.95
N TRP A 82 -3.31 -5.65 6.87
CA TRP A 82 -4.60 -5.55 6.20
C TRP A 82 -5.35 -6.88 6.20
N LEU A 83 -6.62 -6.91 6.58
CA LEU A 83 -7.47 -8.10 6.52
C LEU A 83 -8.15 -8.20 5.15
N MET A 84 -7.42 -8.62 4.11
CA MET A 84 -7.86 -8.46 2.72
C MET A 84 -8.96 -9.46 2.34
N GLU A 85 -8.75 -10.75 2.62
CA GLU A 85 -9.71 -11.83 2.39
C GLU A 85 -9.45 -13.05 3.31
N LYS A 86 -10.38 -14.03 3.32
CA LYS A 86 -10.50 -15.19 4.24
C LYS A 86 -9.22 -15.79 4.84
N LYS A 87 -8.10 -15.84 4.11
CA LYS A 87 -6.85 -16.47 4.56
C LYS A 87 -5.63 -15.57 4.37
N SER A 88 -5.83 -14.28 4.14
CA SER A 88 -4.77 -13.36 3.77
C SER A 88 -4.78 -12.11 4.65
N VAL A 89 -3.65 -11.88 5.30
CA VAL A 89 -3.31 -10.73 6.14
C VAL A 89 -2.00 -10.10 5.62
N PRO A 90 -2.00 -9.44 4.44
CA PRO A 90 -0.82 -8.77 3.88
C PRO A 90 -0.44 -7.49 4.62
N GLN A 91 0.76 -6.99 4.31
CA GLN A 91 1.23 -5.63 4.58
C GLN A 91 1.66 -4.96 3.27
N PRO A 92 0.71 -4.47 2.45
CA PRO A 92 1.04 -4.04 1.10
C PRO A 92 2.03 -2.86 1.06
N ASP A 93 2.93 -2.85 0.07
CA ASP A 93 3.88 -1.73 -0.13
C ASP A 93 3.13 -0.38 -0.19
N VAL A 94 2.02 -0.34 -0.93
CA VAL A 94 1.08 0.80 -0.97
C VAL A 94 -0.35 0.26 -1.11
N ALA A 95 -1.24 0.66 -0.21
CA ALA A 95 -2.68 0.48 -0.34
C ALA A 95 -3.38 1.85 -0.35
N LEU A 96 -4.33 2.03 -1.26
CA LEU A 96 -5.20 3.20 -1.33
C LEU A 96 -6.64 2.72 -1.33
N ARG A 97 -7.43 3.23 -0.40
CA ARG A 97 -8.87 3.01 -0.35
C ARG A 97 -9.65 4.30 -0.50
N ILE A 98 -10.82 4.21 -1.11
CA ILE A 98 -11.89 5.19 -0.96
C ILE A 98 -12.43 5.01 0.46
N GLU A 99 -12.64 6.11 1.18
CA GLU A 99 -13.14 6.02 2.54
C GLU A 99 -14.58 5.46 2.55
N PRO A 100 -14.99 4.70 3.58
CA PRO A 100 -16.31 4.08 3.64
C PRO A 100 -17.48 5.06 3.45
N GLU A 101 -17.33 6.30 3.94
CA GLU A 101 -18.33 7.37 3.80
C GLU A 101 -18.58 7.81 2.35
N TYR A 102 -17.64 7.54 1.44
CA TYR A 102 -17.76 7.78 -0.01
C TYR A 102 -18.06 6.51 -0.80
N GLY A 103 -18.39 5.39 -0.12
CA GLY A 103 -18.76 4.13 -0.77
C GLY A 103 -17.59 3.21 -1.10
N GLY A 104 -16.48 3.31 -0.37
CA GLY A 104 -15.36 2.37 -0.49
C GLY A 104 -15.71 0.93 -0.10
N ASN A 105 -14.94 -0.02 -0.61
CA ASN A 105 -15.15 -1.46 -0.43
C ASN A 105 -14.59 -2.01 0.89
N SER A 106 -13.61 -1.32 1.47
CA SER A 106 -12.97 -1.71 2.72
C SER A 106 -13.50 -0.90 3.90
N THR A 107 -13.46 -1.50 5.09
CA THR A 107 -13.90 -0.89 6.36
C THR A 107 -12.80 -1.00 7.39
N ASP A 108 -12.90 -0.25 8.50
CA ASP A 108 -12.02 -0.47 9.65
C ASP A 108 -12.63 -1.47 10.63
N THR A 109 -11.78 -2.34 11.16
CA THR A 109 -12.02 -3.06 12.42
C THR A 109 -11.52 -2.20 13.58
N GLU A 110 -11.47 -2.74 14.79
CA GLU A 110 -10.88 -2.05 15.93
C GLU A 110 -9.38 -1.74 15.74
N THR A 111 -8.66 -2.57 14.99
CA THR A 111 -7.19 -2.52 14.90
C THR A 111 -6.66 -2.42 13.47
N TYR A 112 -7.38 -2.98 12.50
CA TYR A 112 -6.91 -3.15 11.11
C TYR A 112 -7.98 -2.81 10.08
N PRO A 113 -7.61 -2.29 8.89
CA PRO A 113 -8.52 -2.24 7.76
C PRO A 113 -8.86 -3.66 7.26
N ALA A 114 -10.08 -3.84 6.76
CA ALA A 114 -10.62 -5.11 6.29
C ALA A 114 -11.41 -4.97 5.00
N GLY A 115 -11.43 -6.05 4.21
CA GLY A 115 -12.01 -6.05 2.86
C GLY A 115 -11.05 -5.49 1.81
N PRO A 116 -11.36 -5.63 0.52
CA PRO A 116 -10.47 -5.20 -0.55
C PRO A 116 -10.44 -3.66 -0.65
N PRO A 117 -9.26 -3.01 -0.70
CA PRO A 117 -9.15 -1.61 -1.07
C PRO A 117 -9.27 -1.43 -2.59
N GLU A 118 -9.52 -0.20 -3.04
CA GLU A 118 -9.66 0.13 -4.46
C GLU A 118 -8.35 0.03 -5.24
N PHE A 119 -7.21 0.16 -4.56
CA PHE A 119 -5.90 0.02 -5.16
C PHE A 119 -4.89 -0.58 -4.19
N VAL A 120 -4.12 -1.54 -4.70
CA VAL A 120 -2.95 -2.12 -4.03
C VAL A 120 -1.79 -2.12 -5.02
N ALA A 121 -0.58 -1.85 -4.55
CA ALA A 121 0.64 -2.01 -5.31
C ALA A 121 1.69 -2.79 -4.53
N GLU A 122 2.40 -3.66 -5.25
CA GLU A 122 3.52 -4.46 -4.78
C GLU A 122 4.71 -4.28 -5.73
N VAL A 123 5.91 -4.08 -5.20
CA VAL A 123 7.13 -3.83 -5.98
C VAL A 123 8.10 -5.01 -5.86
N SER A 124 8.09 -5.90 -6.85
CA SER A 124 9.02 -7.03 -6.89
C SER A 124 10.32 -6.75 -7.67
N ARG A 125 11.46 -7.26 -7.19
CA ARG A 125 12.73 -7.29 -7.95
C ARG A 125 12.82 -8.47 -8.91
N SER A 126 12.04 -9.54 -8.67
CA SER A 126 12.04 -10.76 -9.47
C SER A 126 10.76 -10.89 -10.30
N THR A 127 10.85 -11.65 -11.40
CA THR A 127 9.72 -11.97 -12.29
C THR A 127 8.73 -12.96 -11.68
N ARG A 128 9.05 -13.59 -10.54
CA ARG A 128 8.10 -14.39 -9.77
C ARG A 128 7.13 -13.43 -9.08
N SER A 129 5.92 -13.40 -9.58
CA SER A 129 4.84 -12.64 -9.00
C SER A 129 4.34 -13.32 -7.74
N TYR A 130 4.37 -12.59 -6.64
CA TYR A 130 3.45 -12.80 -5.55
C TYR A 130 2.10 -12.26 -5.99
N ASP A 131 1.07 -13.10 -5.99
CA ASP A 131 -0.27 -12.76 -6.44
C ASP A 131 -1.24 -13.03 -5.29
N PRO A 132 -1.52 -12.04 -4.43
CA PRO A 132 -2.61 -12.14 -3.46
C PRO A 132 -3.95 -11.91 -4.18
N GLU A 133 -4.27 -12.80 -5.14
CA GLU A 133 -5.53 -13.16 -5.81
C GLU A 133 -6.78 -12.23 -5.87
N THR A 134 -6.71 -10.91 -5.66
CA THR A 134 -7.93 -10.09 -5.43
C THR A 134 -8.11 -8.83 -6.29
N GLY A 135 -7.16 -8.48 -7.17
CA GLY A 135 -7.35 -7.39 -8.16
C GLY A 135 -6.31 -6.27 -8.12
N ILE A 136 -5.02 -6.62 -8.24
CA ILE A 136 -3.90 -5.67 -8.13
C ILE A 136 -3.50 -5.10 -9.50
N VAL A 137 -3.40 -3.77 -9.60
CA VAL A 137 -2.71 -3.11 -10.73
C VAL A 137 -1.20 -3.21 -10.50
N ARG A 138 -0.54 -4.10 -11.26
CA ARG A 138 0.91 -4.25 -11.23
C ARG A 138 1.62 -3.10 -11.95
N ALA A 139 2.30 -2.22 -11.22
CA ALA A 139 3.22 -1.25 -11.82
C ALA A 139 4.51 -1.95 -12.27
N ARG A 140 4.65 -2.20 -13.58
CA ARG A 140 5.89 -2.76 -14.18
C ARG A 140 6.74 -1.63 -14.76
N ARG A 141 8.05 -1.67 -14.50
CA ARG A 141 9.01 -0.87 -15.26
C ARG A 141 9.18 -1.45 -16.66
N ARG A 142 8.67 -0.79 -17.70
CA ARG A 142 9.08 -1.09 -19.10
C ARG A 142 10.45 -0.47 -19.39
N PRO A 143 11.33 -1.13 -20.18
CA PRO A 143 12.50 -0.47 -20.71
C PRO A 143 12.05 0.62 -21.70
N ARG A 144 12.50 1.85 -21.45
CA ARG A 144 12.37 3.09 -22.25
C ARG A 144 11.48 3.00 -23.49
N VAL A 145 10.23 3.43 -23.36
CA VAL A 145 9.46 3.93 -24.51
C VAL A 145 9.68 5.44 -24.56
N PRO A 146 10.08 6.05 -25.68
CA PRO A 146 10.18 7.50 -25.77
C PRO A 146 8.76 8.08 -25.72
N CYS A 147 8.42 8.72 -24.60
CA CYS A 147 7.18 9.48 -24.46
C CYS A 147 7.20 10.70 -25.39
N ARG A 148 6.62 10.59 -26.58
CA ARG A 148 6.25 11.77 -27.38
C ARG A 148 4.89 12.26 -26.86
N LEU A 149 4.92 13.16 -25.89
CA LEU A 149 3.72 13.86 -25.42
C LEU A 149 3.28 14.85 -26.51
N ALA A 150 2.30 14.47 -27.34
CA ALA A 150 1.62 15.41 -28.21
C ALA A 150 0.69 16.28 -27.34
N ARG A 151 1.11 17.52 -27.05
CA ARG A 151 0.22 18.53 -26.46
C ARG A 151 -0.87 18.87 -27.47
N ARG A 152 -2.13 18.64 -27.13
CA ARG A 152 -3.24 19.42 -27.72
C ARG A 152 -3.43 20.65 -26.85
N ALA A 153 -3.25 21.83 -27.44
CA ALA A 153 -3.53 23.10 -26.79
C ALA A 153 -5.03 23.22 -26.53
N ALA A 154 -5.40 23.61 -25.31
CA ALA A 154 -6.75 24.08 -25.00
C ALA A 154 -6.94 25.50 -25.59
N PRO A 155 -8.11 25.84 -26.13
CA PRO A 155 -8.35 27.15 -26.73
C PRO A 155 -8.39 28.27 -25.68
N GLY A 156 -7.94 29.45 -26.11
CA GLY A 156 -7.52 30.57 -25.27
C GLY A 156 -8.58 31.16 -24.36
N VAL A 157 -8.16 31.42 -23.12
CA VAL A 157 -8.78 32.45 -22.26
C VAL A 157 -8.12 33.78 -22.62
N ALA A 158 -8.94 34.72 -23.11
CA ALA A 158 -8.54 36.06 -23.48
C ALA A 158 -7.95 36.81 -22.27
N ARG A 159 -6.76 37.41 -22.45
CA ARG A 159 -6.18 38.35 -21.50
C ARG A 159 -6.90 39.70 -21.63
N SER A 160 -7.65 40.11 -20.60
CA SER A 160 -8.12 41.49 -20.46
C SER A 160 -7.31 42.24 -19.39
N GLY A 161 -6.83 43.43 -19.74
CA GLY A 161 -6.67 44.53 -18.79
C GLY A 161 -5.33 44.62 -18.07
N LYS A 162 -4.43 45.47 -18.59
CA LYS A 162 -3.34 46.07 -17.82
C LYS A 162 -3.91 46.75 -16.57
N ARG A 163 -3.41 46.40 -15.37
CA ARG A 163 -3.50 47.27 -14.20
C ARG A 163 -2.09 47.76 -13.86
N GLN A 164 -1.90 49.06 -14.01
CA GLN A 164 -0.71 49.80 -13.58
C GLN A 164 -0.53 49.65 -12.07
N ILE A 165 0.72 49.44 -11.67
CA ILE A 165 1.20 49.57 -10.30
C ILE A 165 1.52 51.05 -10.09
N PRO A 166 0.95 51.75 -9.10
CA PRO A 166 1.41 53.09 -8.76
C PRO A 166 2.75 52.98 -8.01
N THR A 167 3.79 53.55 -8.59
CA THR A 167 4.99 53.98 -7.87
C THR A 167 4.66 55.29 -7.16
N ASP A 168 4.61 55.28 -5.83
CA ASP A 168 4.82 56.50 -5.05
C ASP A 168 6.14 56.36 -4.32
N VAL A 169 7.10 57.17 -4.78
CA VAL A 169 8.35 57.48 -4.11
C VAL A 169 8.22 58.96 -3.77
N SER A 170 8.03 59.26 -2.50
CA SER A 170 8.07 60.62 -1.98
C SER A 170 8.76 60.61 -0.60
N GLN A 171 10.03 61.04 -0.63
CA GLN A 171 10.90 61.61 0.40
C GLN A 171 11.12 60.89 1.73
#